data_AF-X1SAM2-F1
#
_entry.id   AF-X1SAM2-F1
#
_cell.length_a   1.000
_cell.length_b   1.000
_cell.length_c   1.000
_cell.angle_alpha   90.00
_cell.angle_beta   90.00
_cell.angle_gamma   90.00
#
_symmetry.space_group_name_H-M   'P 1'
#
loop_
_entity.id
_entity.type
_entity.pdbx_description
1 polymer ?
#
loop_
_entity_poly.entity_id
_entity_poly.type
_entity_poly.pdbx_seq_one_letter_code
_entity_poly.pdbx_strand_id
1 'polypeptide(L)'
;MNACTRWSAIVVAVLGVVGLVFGIIFITQAGSSEKEIAESIQPITLTELDATYEAVKAKQMDIRAAEEPNIQAKTAAPSTTYNYLTVQRTALGLARTSIGLAAFVRTSGIIDIIVGLGLILAGVGLFKKSRSEA
;
A
#
# COMPACT_ATOMS: atom_id res chain seq x y z
N MET A 1 -9.17 -41.12 -16.59
CA MET A 1 -9.03 -39.64 -16.55
C MET A 1 -9.60 -39.04 -17.82
N ASN A 2 -10.72 -38.31 -17.72
CA ASN A 2 -11.19 -37.50 -18.84
C ASN A 2 -10.17 -36.38 -19.06
N ALA A 3 -9.85 -36.05 -20.32
CA ALA A 3 -8.88 -35.01 -20.65
C ALA A 3 -9.14 -33.70 -19.88
N CYS A 4 -10.41 -33.37 -19.65
CA CYS A 4 -10.87 -32.20 -18.91
C CYS A 4 -10.25 -32.07 -17.51
N THR A 5 -10.24 -33.13 -16.70
CA THR A 5 -9.76 -33.09 -15.30
C THR A 5 -8.24 -32.91 -15.20
N ARG A 6 -7.48 -33.43 -16.17
CA ARG A 6 -6.03 -33.21 -16.29
C ARG A 6 -5.71 -31.77 -16.62
N TRP A 7 -6.44 -31.22 -17.59
CA TRP A 7 -6.27 -29.84 -18.03
C TRP A 7 -6.60 -28.86 -16.90
N SER A 8 -7.69 -29.09 -16.14
CA SER A 8 -8.03 -28.26 -14.99
C SER A 8 -6.93 -28.27 -13.91
N ALA A 9 -6.35 -29.43 -13.59
CA ALA A 9 -5.29 -29.53 -12.59
C ALA A 9 -4.00 -28.81 -13.03
N ILE A 10 -3.64 -28.86 -14.32
CA ILE A 10 -2.52 -28.11 -14.89
C ILE A 10 -2.77 -26.60 -14.80
N VAL A 11 -3.96 -26.15 -15.20
CA VAL A 11 -4.33 -24.72 -15.15
C VAL A 11 -4.26 -24.19 -13.72
N VAL A 12 -4.80 -24.92 -12.74
CA VAL A 12 -4.75 -24.54 -11.33
C VAL A 12 -3.30 -24.46 -10.80
N ALA A 13 -2.45 -25.43 -11.16
CA ALA A 13 -1.04 -25.41 -10.77
C ALA A 13 -0.28 -24.23 -11.39
N VAL A 14 -0.51 -23.92 -12.67
CA VAL A 14 0.10 -22.77 -13.36
C VAL A 14 -0.36 -21.45 -12.75
N LEU A 15 -1.65 -21.30 -12.45
CA LEU A 15 -2.16 -20.11 -11.76
C LEU A 15 -1.52 -19.93 -10.38
N GLY A 16 -1.28 -21.02 -9.65
CA GLY A 16 -0.56 -20.98 -8.38
C GLY A 16 0.88 -20.51 -8.52
N VAL A 17 1.61 -20.97 -9.54
CA VAL A 17 2.98 -20.52 -9.83
C VAL A 17 3.00 -19.03 -10.23
N VAL A 18 2.07 -18.60 -11.07
CA VAL A 18 1.94 -17.19 -11.47
C VAL A 18 1.67 -16.30 -10.26
N GLY A 19 0.74 -16.68 -9.38
CA GLY A 19 0.46 -15.95 -8.13
C GLY A 19 1.68 -15.84 -7.22
N LEU A 20 2.49 -16.91 -7.13
CA LEU A 20 3.71 -16.93 -6.33
C LEU A 20 4.77 -15.97 -6.90
N VAL A 21 4.95 -15.94 -8.23
CA VAL A 21 5.85 -14.99 -8.91
C VAL A 21 5.40 -13.54 -8.69
N PHE A 22 4.11 -13.25 -8.87
CA PHE A 22 3.57 -11.91 -8.62
C PHE A 22 3.73 -11.48 -7.17
N GLY A 23 3.48 -12.38 -6.22
CA GLY A 23 3.67 -12.09 -4.80
C GLY A 23 5.12 -11.74 -4.43
N ILE A 24 6.11 -12.44 -4.99
CA ILE A 24 7.54 -12.11 -4.81
C ILE A 24 7.86 -10.74 -5.41
N ILE A 25 7.35 -10.43 -6.62
CA ILE A 25 7.57 -9.14 -7.28
C ILE A 25 6.95 -8.00 -6.45
N PHE A 26 5.76 -8.18 -5.90
CA PHE A 26 5.13 -7.15 -5.07
C PHE A 26 5.87 -6.91 -3.75
N ILE A 27 6.36 -7.95 -3.08
CA ILE A 27 7.16 -7.78 -1.85
C ILE A 27 8.47 -7.04 -2.15
N THR A 28 9.14 -7.40 -3.25
CA THR A 28 10.41 -6.75 -3.63
C THR A 28 10.21 -5.30 -4.05
N GLN A 29 9.16 -4.99 -4.81
CA GLN A 29 8.79 -3.60 -5.13
C GLN A 29 8.43 -2.78 -3.89
N ALA A 30 7.65 -3.34 -2.96
CA ALA A 30 7.30 -2.65 -1.74
C ALA A 30 8.53 -2.28 -0.90
N GLY A 31 9.50 -3.20 -0.80
CA GLY A 31 10.76 -2.95 -0.10
C GLY A 31 11.63 -1.88 -0.76
N SER A 32 11.65 -1.80 -2.10
CA SER A 32 12.36 -0.71 -2.79
C SER A 32 11.65 0.64 -2.61
N SER A 33 10.31 0.67 -2.67
CA SER A 33 9.54 1.90 -2.48
C SER A 33 9.62 2.42 -1.05
N GLU A 34 9.60 1.56 -0.03
CA GLU A 34 9.81 1.99 1.37
C GLU A 34 11.16 2.71 1.55
N LYS A 35 12.22 2.22 0.90
CA LYS A 35 13.55 2.85 0.94
C LYS A 35 13.60 4.19 0.21
N GLU A 36 13.06 4.25 -1.01
CA GLU A 36 13.02 5.48 -1.81
C GLU A 36 12.17 6.57 -1.13
N ILE A 37 11.09 6.15 -0.47
CA ILE A 37 10.27 7.05 0.35
C ILE A 37 11.06 7.49 1.59
N ALA A 38 11.71 6.60 2.32
CA ALA A 38 12.54 6.98 3.47
C ALA A 38 13.68 7.96 3.10
N GLU A 39 14.26 7.85 1.90
CA GLU A 39 15.27 8.79 1.40
C GLU A 39 14.67 10.14 0.97
N SER A 40 13.48 10.14 0.36
CA SER A 40 12.84 11.38 -0.13
C SER A 40 12.19 12.24 0.97
N ILE A 41 11.88 11.67 2.14
CA ILE A 41 11.31 12.41 3.28
C ILE A 41 12.40 12.91 4.26
N GLN A 42 13.69 12.62 4.00
CA GLN A 42 14.77 13.17 4.84
C GLN A 42 14.66 14.70 4.93
N PRO A 43 14.81 15.29 6.13
CA PRO A 43 15.36 14.69 7.34
C PRO A 43 14.34 14.02 8.28
N ILE A 44 13.04 13.98 7.95
CA ILE A 44 12.01 13.45 8.86
C ILE A 44 11.96 11.93 8.75
N THR A 45 12.11 11.22 9.88
CA THR A 45 11.99 9.76 9.90
C THR A 45 10.54 9.31 9.71
N LEU A 46 10.34 8.09 9.18
CA LEU A 46 8.98 7.51 9.00
C LEU A 46 8.18 7.47 10.32
N THR A 47 8.87 7.30 11.44
CA THR A 47 8.31 7.32 12.80
C THR A 47 7.90 8.71 13.27
N GLU A 48 8.57 9.76 12.80
CA GLU A 48 8.27 11.16 13.15
C GLU A 48 7.30 11.82 12.19
N LEU A 49 7.06 11.22 11.02
CA LEU A 49 6.16 11.75 10.01
C LEU A 49 4.74 11.94 10.53
N ASP A 50 4.23 10.96 11.29
CA ASP A 50 2.92 11.00 11.92
C ASP A 50 2.81 12.13 12.95
N ALA A 51 3.79 12.24 13.83
CA ALA A 51 3.85 13.27 14.86
C ALA A 51 3.99 14.67 14.23
N THR A 52 4.81 14.80 13.19
CA THR A 52 5.01 16.06 12.46
C THR A 52 3.76 16.47 11.70
N TYR A 53 3.08 15.53 11.06
CA TYR A 53 1.80 15.79 10.39
C TYR A 53 0.73 16.29 11.38
N GLU A 54 0.56 15.64 12.53
CA GLU A 54 -0.42 16.08 13.52
C GLU A 54 -0.04 17.43 14.14
N ALA A 55 1.24 17.70 14.36
CA ALA A 55 1.71 19.01 14.83
C ALA A 55 1.44 20.14 13.81
N VAL A 56 1.68 19.90 12.53
CA VAL A 56 1.38 20.87 11.45
C VAL A 56 -0.12 21.08 11.31
N LYS A 57 -0.91 20.00 11.38
CA LYS A 57 -2.37 20.06 11.36
C LYS A 57 -2.94 20.84 12.54
N ALA A 58 -2.43 20.63 13.75
CA ALA A 58 -2.83 21.39 14.93
C ALA A 58 -2.55 22.89 14.74
N LYS A 59 -1.33 23.26 14.34
CA LYS A 59 -0.97 24.66 14.05
C LYS A 59 -1.83 25.28 12.95
N GLN A 60 -2.12 24.51 11.89
CA GLN A 60 -2.99 24.97 10.81
C GLN A 60 -4.42 25.22 11.32
N MET A 61 -4.95 24.34 12.17
CA MET A 61 -6.29 24.49 12.76
C MET A 61 -6.38 25.69 13.71
N ASP A 62 -5.33 25.96 14.48
CA ASP A 62 -5.27 27.12 15.37
C ASP A 62 -5.29 28.44 14.56
N ILE A 63 -4.48 28.52 13.51
CA ILE A 63 -4.44 29.68 12.61
C ILE A 63 -5.76 29.81 11.85
N ARG A 64 -6.32 28.69 11.38
CA ARG A 64 -7.63 28.65 10.74
C ARG A 64 -8.71 29.22 11.65
N ALA A 65 -8.78 28.79 12.91
CA ALA A 65 -9.76 29.30 13.85
C ALA A 65 -9.64 30.82 14.08
N ALA A 66 -8.42 31.35 14.02
CA ALA A 66 -8.16 32.79 14.15
C ALA A 66 -8.48 33.59 12.87
N GLU A 67 -8.21 33.03 11.68
CA GLU A 67 -8.31 33.76 10.41
C GLU A 67 -9.65 33.55 9.68
N GLU A 68 -10.29 32.39 9.84
CA GLU A 68 -11.47 31.98 9.08
C GLU A 68 -12.69 32.92 9.22
N PRO A 69 -12.98 33.55 10.38
CA PRO A 69 -14.05 34.55 10.47
C PRO A 69 -13.84 35.74 9.53
N ASN A 70 -12.59 36.21 9.40
CA ASN A 70 -12.24 37.36 8.56
C ASN A 70 -12.10 36.97 7.08
N ILE A 71 -11.72 35.73 6.80
CA ILE A 71 -11.69 35.18 5.43
C ILE A 71 -13.12 34.99 4.90
N GLN A 72 -14.04 34.42 5.70
CA GLN A 72 -15.43 34.24 5.31
C GLN A 72 -16.16 35.57 5.10
N ALA A 73 -15.83 36.58 5.91
CA ALA A 73 -16.30 37.95 5.73
C ALA A 73 -15.69 38.66 4.50
N LYS A 74 -14.76 38.02 3.76
CA LYS A 74 -13.99 38.60 2.64
C LYS A 74 -13.19 39.85 3.01
N THR A 75 -12.92 40.06 4.29
CA THR A 75 -12.19 41.22 4.81
C THR A 75 -10.69 40.98 4.89
N ALA A 76 -10.24 39.72 4.88
CA ALA A 76 -8.82 39.36 4.85
C ALA A 76 -8.56 38.15 3.94
N ALA A 77 -7.40 38.14 3.29
CA ALA A 77 -6.88 36.96 2.60
C ALA A 77 -6.19 36.02 3.61
N PRO A 78 -6.07 34.70 3.31
CA PRO A 78 -5.34 33.77 4.16
C PRO A 78 -3.87 34.19 4.32
N SER A 79 -3.32 34.03 5.52
CA SER A 79 -1.92 34.40 5.75
C SER A 79 -0.94 33.50 4.98
N THR A 80 0.26 34.03 4.76
CA THR A 80 1.38 33.27 4.18
C THR A 80 1.73 32.04 5.03
N THR A 81 1.62 32.15 6.35
CA THR A 81 1.82 31.04 7.29
C THR A 81 0.75 29.97 7.13
N TYR A 82 -0.54 30.34 6.99
CA TYR A 82 -1.61 29.39 6.72
C TYR A 82 -1.38 28.63 5.40
N ASN A 83 -1.00 29.34 4.34
CA ASN A 83 -0.68 28.74 3.04
C ASN A 83 0.53 27.80 3.12
N TYR A 84 1.60 28.21 3.82
CA TYR A 84 2.78 27.39 4.01
C TYR A 84 2.46 26.08 4.76
N LEU A 85 1.73 26.16 5.89
CA LEU A 85 1.31 24.98 6.65
C LEU A 85 0.37 24.08 5.85
N THR A 86 -0.46 24.65 4.98
CA THR A 86 -1.32 23.88 4.08
C THR A 86 -0.48 23.06 3.10
N VAL A 87 0.51 23.68 2.45
CA VAL A 87 1.43 22.98 1.53
C VAL A 87 2.22 21.91 2.27
N GLN A 88 2.74 22.23 3.45
CA GLN A 88 3.49 21.30 4.28
C GLN A 88 2.64 20.10 4.71
N ARG A 89 1.39 20.32 5.16
CA ARG A 89 0.45 19.24 5.48
C ARG A 89 0.15 18.35 4.29
N THR A 90 -0.03 18.94 3.10
CA THR A 90 -0.27 18.18 1.86
C THR A 90 0.94 17.31 1.51
N ALA A 91 2.15 17.85 1.59
CA ALA A 91 3.38 17.09 1.34
C ALA A 91 3.56 15.93 2.34
N LEU A 92 3.35 16.18 3.63
CA LEU A 92 3.42 15.15 4.68
C LEU A 92 2.29 14.10 4.51
N GLY A 93 1.10 14.52 4.07
CA GLY A 93 -0.01 13.61 3.77
C GLY A 93 0.25 12.71 2.57
N LEU A 94 0.88 13.25 1.52
CA LEU A 94 1.37 12.47 0.37
C LEU A 94 2.39 11.43 0.82
N ALA A 95 3.36 11.81 1.67
CA ALA A 95 4.34 10.89 2.23
C ALA A 95 3.68 9.78 3.09
N ARG A 96 2.70 10.10 3.96
CA ARG A 96 1.96 9.07 4.72
C ARG A 96 1.23 8.11 3.79
N THR A 97 0.64 8.62 2.71
CA THR A 97 -0.12 7.80 1.75
C THR A 97 0.80 6.89 0.95
N SER A 98 1.98 7.36 0.53
CA SER A 98 2.94 6.53 -0.20
C SER A 98 3.50 5.40 0.67
N ILE A 99 3.77 5.68 1.95
CA ILE A 99 4.17 4.64 2.93
C ILE A 99 3.05 3.61 3.11
N GLY A 100 1.81 4.07 3.28
CA GLY A 100 0.64 3.19 3.39
C GLY A 100 0.45 2.31 2.16
N LEU A 101 0.66 2.86 0.96
CA LEU A 101 0.63 2.10 -0.30
C LEU A 101 1.75 1.06 -0.36
N ALA A 102 2.97 1.41 0.04
CA ALA A 102 4.07 0.45 0.08
C ALA A 102 3.77 -0.72 1.04
N ALA A 103 3.25 -0.43 2.23
CA ALA A 103 2.82 -1.45 3.19
C ALA A 103 1.66 -2.31 2.66
N PHE A 104 0.72 -1.70 1.93
CA PHE A 104 -0.38 -2.42 1.27
C PHE A 104 0.13 -3.37 0.19
N VAL A 105 1.02 -2.91 -0.70
CA VAL A 105 1.63 -3.73 -1.76
C VAL A 105 2.39 -4.91 -1.15
N ARG A 106 3.13 -4.70 -0.05
CA ARG A 106 3.79 -5.77 0.70
C ARG A 106 2.80 -6.81 1.22
N THR A 107 1.71 -6.35 1.82
CA THR A 107 0.67 -7.22 2.39
C THR A 107 -0.05 -8.01 1.30
N SER A 108 -0.36 -7.36 0.17
CA SER A 108 -0.93 -8.01 -1.01
C SER A 108 -0.01 -9.10 -1.55
N GLY A 109 1.30 -8.81 -1.67
CA GLY A 109 2.28 -9.79 -2.13
C GLY A 109 2.38 -11.03 -1.21
N ILE A 110 2.24 -10.85 0.11
CA ILE A 110 2.18 -11.98 1.06
C ILE A 110 0.92 -12.82 0.83
N ILE A 111 -0.24 -12.18 0.65
CA ILE A 111 -1.50 -12.88 0.36
C ILE A 111 -1.39 -13.68 -0.94
N ASP A 112 -0.82 -13.08 -2.00
CA ASP A 112 -0.63 -13.74 -3.29
C ASP A 112 0.27 -14.98 -3.19
N ILE A 113 1.30 -14.94 -2.34
CA ILE A 113 2.13 -16.12 -2.04
C ILE A 113 1.31 -17.20 -1.35
N ILE A 114 0.51 -16.86 -0.33
CA ILE A 114 -0.32 -17.83 0.40
C ILE A 114 -1.34 -18.49 -0.53
N VAL A 115 -2.04 -17.68 -1.34
CA VAL A 115 -3.00 -18.16 -2.34
C VAL A 115 -2.30 -19.00 -3.40
N GLY A 116 -1.15 -18.55 -3.90
CA GLY A 116 -0.34 -19.28 -4.88
C GLY A 116 0.08 -20.66 -4.39
N LEU A 117 0.60 -20.75 -3.16
CA LEU A 117 0.92 -22.02 -2.51
C LEU A 117 -0.32 -22.92 -2.32
N GLY A 118 -1.45 -22.34 -1.91
CA GLY A 118 -2.71 -23.05 -1.78
C GLY A 118 -3.19 -23.67 -3.10
N LEU A 119 -3.08 -22.93 -4.20
CA LEU A 119 -3.43 -23.40 -5.54
C LEU A 119 -2.48 -24.50 -6.03
N ILE A 120 -1.17 -24.39 -5.76
CA ILE A 120 -0.21 -25.46 -6.08
C ILE A 120 -0.56 -26.74 -5.31
N LEU A 121 -0.84 -26.65 -4.01
CA LEU A 121 -1.24 -27.79 -3.18
C LEU A 121 -2.57 -28.40 -3.64
N ALA A 122 -3.55 -27.58 -4.00
CA ALA A 122 -4.83 -28.04 -4.55
C ALA A 122 -4.64 -28.76 -5.89
N GLY A 123 -3.79 -28.22 -6.78
CA GLY A 123 -3.41 -28.87 -8.04
C GLY A 123 -2.78 -30.24 -7.81
N VAL A 124 -1.81 -30.34 -6.90
CA VAL A 124 -1.15 -31.62 -6.52
C VAL A 124 -2.14 -32.61 -5.91
N GLY A 125 -3.05 -32.14 -5.04
CA GLY A 125 -4.10 -32.96 -4.45
C GLY A 125 -5.06 -33.55 -5.49
N LEU A 126 -5.47 -32.74 -6.47
CA LEU A 126 -6.29 -33.19 -7.60
C LEU A 126 -5.56 -34.24 -8.46
N PHE A 127 -4.26 -34.06 -8.70
CA PHE A 127 -3.43 -35.05 -9.40
C PHE A 127 -3.26 -36.37 -8.63
N LYS A 128 -3.15 -36.31 -7.30
CA LYS A 128 -2.99 -37.50 -6.46
C LYS A 128 -4.30 -38.28 -6.34
N LYS A 129 -5.44 -37.59 -6.19
CA LYS A 129 -6.78 -38.21 -6.20
C LYS A 129 -7.08 -38.90 -7.53
N SER A 130 -6.74 -38.28 -8.66
CA SER A 130 -6.99 -38.87 -9.98
C SER A 130 -6.14 -40.11 -10.29
N ARG A 131 -5.00 -40.30 -9.60
CA ARG A 131 -4.18 -41.51 -9.70
C ARG A 131 -4.67 -42.65 -8.81
N SER A 132 -5.45 -42.37 -7.77
CA SER A 132 -5.99 -43.39 -6.85
C SER A 132 -7.32 -43.98 -7.33
N GLU A 133 -8.01 -43.29 -8.23
CA GLU A 133 -9.28 -43.73 -8.87
C GLU A 133 -9.06 -44.36 -10.26
N ALA A 134 -7.80 -44.53 -10.68
CA ALA A 134 -7.39 -45.17 -11.94
C ALA A 134 -6.66 -46.49 -11.65
#